data_AF-A0A970NDA6-F1
#
_entry.id   AF-A0A970NDA6-F1
#
_cell.length_a   1.000
_cell.length_b   1.000
_cell.length_c   1.000
_cell.angle_alpha   90.00
_cell.angle_beta   90.00
_cell.angle_gamma   90.00
#
_symmetry.space_group_name_H-M   'P 1'
#
loop_
_entity.id
_entity.type
_entity.pdbx_description
1 polymer ?
#
loop_
_entity_poly.entity_id
_entity_poly.type
_entity_poly.pdbx_seq_one_letter_code
_entity_poly.pdbx_strand_id
1 'polypeptide(L)' 'MATEQFQHATFYLTKKQVNDIKELAKTNQISRSALVRMIIREYLARQDEEKK' A
#
# COMPACT_ATOMS: atom_id res chain seq x y z
N MET A 1 16.45 8.77 -17.12
CA MET A 1 15.61 8.77 -15.89
C MET A 1 15.93 7.47 -15.18
N ALA A 2 16.60 7.50 -14.03
CA ALA A 2 16.95 6.27 -13.33
C ALA A 2 15.65 5.53 -13.00
N THR A 3 15.46 4.35 -13.56
CA THR A 3 14.33 3.49 -13.21
C THR A 3 14.44 3.24 -11.71
N GLU A 4 13.55 3.83 -10.91
CA GLU A 4 13.53 3.58 -9.48
C GLU A 4 13.45 2.07 -9.26
N GLN A 5 14.49 1.49 -8.69
CA GLN A 5 14.52 0.07 -8.41
C GLN A 5 13.58 -0.19 -7.24
N PHE A 6 12.52 -0.95 -7.49
CA PHE A 6 11.63 -1.40 -6.41
C PHE A 6 12.40 -2.31 -5.46
N GLN A 7 12.44 -1.94 -4.18
CA GLN A 7 12.96 -2.81 -3.12
C GLN A 7 11.83 -3.65 -2.51
N HIS A 8 12.12 -4.92 -2.22
CA HIS A 8 11.18 -5.80 -1.55
C HIS A 8 11.18 -5.51 -0.04
N ALA A 9 10.00 -5.33 0.54
CA ALA A 9 9.80 -5.19 1.98
C ALA A 9 8.79 -6.24 2.47
N THR A 10 9.08 -6.83 3.63
CA THR A 10 8.21 -7.79 4.31
C THR A 10 7.47 -7.08 5.44
N PHE A 11 6.16 -7.30 5.54
CA PHE A 11 5.32 -6.69 6.58
C PHE A 11 4.65 -7.77 7.43
N TYR A 12 4.54 -7.50 8.72
CA TYR A 12 3.69 -8.29 9.61
C TYR A 12 2.28 -7.70 9.60
N LEU A 13 1.31 -8.50 9.19
CA LEU A 13 -0.10 -8.15 9.16
C LEU A 13 -0.89 -9.27 9.82
N THR A 14 -1.99 -8.92 10.47
CA THR A 14 -2.94 -9.91 10.97
C THR A 14 -3.58 -10.66 9.80
N LYS A 15 -4.00 -11.91 10.04
CA LYS A 15 -4.71 -12.72 9.04
C LYS A 15 -5.93 -11.99 8.45
N LYS A 16 -6.66 -11.24 9.28
CA LYS A 16 -7.81 -10.43 8.85
C LYS A 16 -7.38 -9.37 7.85
N GLN A 17 -6.38 -8.56 8.18
CA GLN A 17 -5.86 -7.52 7.27
C GLN A 17 -5.37 -8.09 5.93
N VAL A 18 -4.70 -9.26 5.95
CA VAL A 18 -4.27 -9.93 4.71
C VAL A 18 -5.46 -10.33 3.84
N ASN A 19 -6.53 -10.85 4.44
CA ASN A 19 -7.74 -11.20 3.72
C ASN A 19 -8.44 -9.97 3.16
N ASP A 20 -8.60 -8.92 3.96
CA ASP A 20 -9.24 -7.66 3.54
C ASP A 20 -8.49 -7.06 2.34
N ILE A 21 -7.15 -7.01 2.39
CA ILE A 21 -6.31 -6.54 1.27
C ILE A 21 -6.49 -7.43 0.04
N LYS A 22 -6.57 -8.75 0.21
CA LYS A 22 -6.73 -9.69 -0.90
C LYS A 22 -8.07 -9.51 -1.60
N GLU A 23 -9.14 -9.37 -0.83
CA GLU A 23 -10.50 -9.15 -1.36
C GLU A 23 -10.61 -7.79 -2.03
N LEU A 24 -10.15 -6.71 -1.39
CA LEU A 24 -10.14 -5.37 -1.96
C LEU A 24 -9.32 -5.29 -3.26
N ALA A 25 -8.14 -5.91 -3.29
CA ALA A 25 -7.31 -5.95 -4.49
C ALA A 25 -8.02 -6.70 -5.64
N LYS A 26 -8.70 -7.82 -5.33
CA LYS A 26 -9.45 -8.59 -6.31
C LYS A 26 -10.63 -7.80 -6.86
N THR A 27 -11.43 -7.18 -5.99
CA THR A 27 -12.61 -6.39 -6.37
C THR A 27 -12.23 -5.22 -7.28
N ASN A 28 -11.12 -4.54 -6.96
CA ASN A 28 -10.64 -3.39 -7.73
C ASN A 28 -9.72 -3.76 -8.90
N GLN A 29 -9.50 -5.06 -9.16
CA GLN A 29 -8.62 -5.57 -10.23
C GLN A 29 -7.19 -4.99 -10.20
N ILE A 30 -6.65 -4.75 -9.00
CA ILE A 30 -5.29 -4.26 -8.80
C ILE A 30 -4.42 -5.29 -8.09
N SER A 31 -3.10 -5.13 -8.20
CA SER A 31 -2.18 -5.99 -7.43
C SER A 31 -2.22 -5.62 -5.94
N ARG A 32 -2.03 -6.62 -5.08
CA ARG A 32 -1.92 -6.43 -3.62
C ARG A 32 -0.83 -5.41 -3.26
N SER A 33 0.31 -5.46 -3.95
CA SER A 33 1.41 -4.52 -3.73
C SER A 33 1.07 -3.11 -4.19
N ALA A 34 0.28 -2.94 -5.26
CA ALA A 34 -0.23 -1.63 -5.65
C ALA A 34 -1.18 -1.05 -4.59
N LEU A 35 -2.11 -1.86 -4.08
CA LEU A 35 -3.03 -1.44 -3.02
C LEU A 35 -2.27 -0.97 -1.77
N VAL A 36 -1.30 -1.77 -1.28
CA VAL A 36 -0.49 -1.39 -0.12
C VAL A 36 0.29 -0.10 -0.38
N ARG A 37 0.87 0.07 -1.58
CA ARG A 37 1.54 1.34 -1.95
C ARG A 37 0.59 2.54 -1.95
N MET A 38 -0.64 2.36 -2.43
CA MET A 38 -1.66 3.42 -2.39
C MET A 38 -2.00 3.81 -0.95
N ILE A 39 -2.20 2.83 -0.07
CA ILE A 39 -2.47 3.07 1.35
C ILE A 39 -1.31 3.81 2.02
N ILE A 40 -0.05 3.41 1.76
CA ILE A 40 1.13 4.08 2.32
C ILE A 40 1.22 5.53 1.82
N ARG A 41 1.02 5.78 0.51
CA ARG A 41 1.06 7.14 -0.06
C ARG A 41 0.00 8.05 0.54
N GLU A 42 -1.24 7.55 0.65
CA GLU A 42 -2.35 8.27 1.25
C GLU A 42 -2.08 8.62 2.71
N TYR A 43 -1.53 7.69 3.49
CA TYR A 43 -1.18 7.93 4.88
C TYR A 43 -0.12 9.03 5.03
N LEU A 44 0.92 9.00 4.20
CA LEU A 44 1.98 10.02 4.21
C LEU A 44 1.45 11.40 3.78
N ALA A 45 0.60 11.45 2.75
CA ALA A 45 0.01 12.71 2.29
C ALA A 45 -0.79 13.41 3.39
N ARG A 46 -1.56 12.65 4.18
CA ARG A 46 -2.31 13.18 5.33
C ARG A 46 -1.40 13.76 6.42
N GLN A 47 -0.25 13.13 6.68
CA GLN A 47 0.71 13.67 7.65
C GLN A 47 1.34 14.99 7.18
N ASP A 48 1.57 15.14 5.88
CA ASP A 48 2.13 16.39 5.34
C ASP A 48 1.11 17.53 5.38
N GLU A 49 -0.19 17.22 5.27
CA GLU A 49 -1.28 18.18 5.46
C GLU A 49 -1.44 18.59 6.94
N GLU A 50 -1.35 17.66 7.89
CA GLU A 50 -1.44 17.96 9.34
C GLU A 50 -0.26 18.78 9.88
N LYS A 51 0.88 18.78 9.18
CA LYS A 51 2.08 19.56 9.56
C LYS A 51 2.10 20.99 8.99
N LYS A 52 1.18 21.34 8.10
CA LYS A 52 1.02 22.69 7.54
C LYS A 52 0.05 23.52 8.34
#